data_AF-A0A3D2FXQ6-F1
#
_entry.id   AF-A0A3D2FXQ6-F1
#
_cell.length_a   1.000
_cell.length_b   1.000
_cell.length_c   1.000
_cell.angle_alpha   90.00
_cell.angle_beta   90.00
_cell.angle_gamma   90.00
#
_symmetry.space_group_name_H-M   'P 1'
#
loop_
_entity.id
_entity.type
_entity.pdbx_description
1 polymer ?
#
loop_
_entity_poly.entity_id
_entity_poly.type
_entity_poly.pdbx_seq_one_letter_code
_entity_poly.pdbx_strand_id
1 'polypeptide(L)'
;MGMSFATLSLYGAERSALEAALAPGDLLRDRNLPWLTLVPAQEEEGDFPLRLEKAARRLTKGSDAVALLFFYYDDDAFVCRLYRNGRRAASCHSDESWAKLGKQLDELFGDTSASKAFRYASRCSSLEEKLALLEETVGAALYDVPEEDAPRVVLRCDAALRAVKARESMLRKRPKQFVLTELAEESWPEEMKITQTVFRLLRPQWRHCELSTLLYHPDPRPYMVPGDMGLFAYPYIDFHPPYNVDKSCEPFPEFLFLYNAETGAHQTLGPFANHVRRIIRRTKSGDPVMLSDGLPKVYRVRSRELGLPVLPAVTCLGEDGTVRWSFSTEVSVGSFHAAPDGVITLFGRAANDSAAIIQIDGETGEMLRTRHFPPEERMREMIYAEPIGALVCRSDASGELVVLDGSLEEVRRMPDSGFSCVSEFHGNCLWDLYYSPPSIRFLDLSDGSVHSTPLEIPDFPTNVLPDGRILGVNGKQDRLTVFDQNGTMVSRCSVPGRLCFSFISGGEVFLAEMRGLDKYGWLCDELFDEASAHVWRLDPAPKK
;
A
#
# COMPACT_ATOMS: atom_id res chain seq x y z
N MET A 1 4.45 19.51 13.53
CA MET A 1 4.51 20.46 12.40
C MET A 1 5.75 20.10 11.62
N GLY A 2 5.59 19.50 10.44
CA GLY A 2 6.75 19.22 9.59
C GLY A 2 7.09 20.44 8.73
N MET A 3 8.36 20.49 8.31
CA MET A 3 8.92 21.59 7.53
C MET A 3 8.97 21.25 6.05
N SER A 4 8.17 21.96 5.26
CA SER A 4 8.20 21.88 3.81
C SER A 4 9.09 22.98 3.22
N PHE A 5 10.02 22.61 2.36
CA PHE A 5 10.98 23.53 1.74
C PHE A 5 10.85 23.53 0.22
N ALA A 6 11.15 24.67 -0.39
CA ALA A 6 11.34 24.73 -1.84
C ALA A 6 12.48 25.65 -2.21
N THR A 7 13.17 25.32 -3.30
CA THR A 7 14.21 26.18 -3.88
C THR A 7 14.09 26.19 -5.40
N LEU A 8 14.53 27.28 -6.02
CA LEU A 8 14.62 27.40 -7.47
C LEU A 8 16.06 27.74 -7.87
N SER A 9 16.76 26.76 -8.44
CA SER A 9 18.14 26.91 -8.90
C SER A 9 18.20 27.09 -10.42
N LEU A 10 18.91 28.11 -10.91
CA LEU A 10 19.09 28.38 -12.34
C LEU A 10 20.54 28.24 -12.78
N TYR A 11 20.73 27.53 -13.89
CA TYR A 11 22.01 27.33 -14.58
C TYR A 11 22.05 28.18 -15.85
N GLY A 12 23.14 28.92 -16.04
CA GLY A 12 23.33 29.76 -17.23
C GLY A 12 22.45 31.02 -17.28
N ALA A 13 21.83 31.40 -16.16
CA ALA A 13 21.08 32.65 -16.03
C ALA A 13 21.95 33.79 -15.53
N GLU A 14 21.66 35.01 -15.97
CA GLU A 14 22.25 36.21 -15.38
C GLU A 14 21.63 36.51 -14.02
N ARG A 15 22.44 36.99 -13.07
CA ARG A 15 22.00 37.36 -11.72
C ARG A 15 20.84 38.37 -11.74
N SER A 16 20.93 39.36 -12.63
CA SER A 16 19.91 40.40 -12.83
C SER A 16 18.51 39.84 -13.12
N ALA A 17 18.44 38.73 -13.87
CA ALA A 17 17.17 38.08 -14.20
C ALA A 17 16.52 37.41 -12.98
N LEU A 18 17.32 36.87 -12.05
CA LEU A 18 16.82 36.31 -10.80
C LEU A 18 16.47 37.39 -9.79
N GLU A 19 17.26 38.45 -9.68
CA GLU A 19 16.97 39.58 -8.80
C GLU A 19 15.61 40.22 -9.14
N ALA A 20 15.27 40.33 -10.42
CA ALA A 20 13.95 40.79 -10.87
C ALA A 20 12.79 39.81 -10.56
N ALA A 21 13.09 38.58 -10.16
CA ALA A 21 12.11 37.55 -9.81
C ALA A 21 11.94 37.35 -8.29
N LEU A 22 12.77 37.98 -7.46
CA LEU A 22 12.69 37.89 -6.00
C LEU A 22 11.41 38.55 -5.48
N ALA A 23 10.69 37.84 -4.63
CA ALA A 23 9.66 38.41 -3.77
C ALA A 23 10.30 39.05 -2.53
N PRO A 24 9.59 39.93 -1.79
CA PRO A 24 10.05 40.43 -0.49
C PRO A 24 10.46 39.27 0.43
N GLY A 25 11.66 39.35 1.01
CA GLY A 25 12.20 38.32 1.90
C GLY A 25 12.89 37.14 1.21
N ASP A 26 12.73 36.95 -0.12
CA ASP A 26 13.46 35.90 -0.83
C ASP A 26 14.98 36.15 -0.76
N LEU A 27 15.74 35.06 -0.62
CA LEU A 27 17.20 35.08 -0.61
C LEU A 27 17.74 34.57 -1.95
N LEU A 28 18.72 35.29 -2.51
CA LEU A 28 19.49 34.84 -3.66
C LEU A 28 20.87 34.36 -3.21
N ARG A 29 21.17 33.08 -3.45
CA ARG A 29 22.44 32.43 -3.13
C ARG A 29 23.25 32.18 -4.42
N ASP A 30 24.55 32.45 -4.37
CA ASP A 30 25.49 32.36 -5.50
C ASP A 30 26.73 31.51 -5.19
N ARG A 31 26.65 30.64 -4.17
CA ARG A 31 27.79 29.87 -3.67
C ARG A 31 28.05 28.56 -4.43
N ASN A 32 27.05 28.04 -5.14
CA ASN A 32 27.15 26.83 -5.96
C ASN A 32 27.28 27.15 -7.46
N LEU A 33 28.16 28.09 -7.82
CA LEU A 33 28.35 28.45 -9.23
C LEU A 33 28.63 27.20 -10.09
N PRO A 34 28.04 27.09 -11.29
CA PRO A 34 27.30 28.13 -12.02
C PRO A 34 25.79 28.23 -11.68
N TRP A 35 25.32 27.57 -10.62
CA TRP A 35 23.94 27.67 -10.16
C TRP A 35 23.71 28.93 -9.32
N LEU A 36 22.65 29.67 -9.65
CA LEU A 36 22.10 30.73 -8.82
C LEU A 36 20.79 30.24 -8.21
N THR A 37 20.68 30.26 -6.89
CA THR A 37 19.56 29.62 -6.16
C THR A 37 18.72 30.68 -5.45
N LEU A 38 17.43 30.71 -5.78
CA LEU A 38 16.42 31.47 -5.06
C LEU A 38 15.84 30.58 -3.96
N VAL A 39 15.95 31.05 -2.72
CA VAL A 39 15.34 30.46 -1.52
C VAL A 39 14.18 31.37 -1.11
N PRO A 40 12.93 30.89 -1.12
CA PRO A 40 11.77 31.68 -0.75
C PRO A 40 11.78 31.99 0.76
N ALA A 41 11.32 33.17 1.16
CA ALA A 41 10.99 33.40 2.57
C ALA A 41 9.85 32.44 3.00
N GLN A 42 9.96 31.86 4.19
CA GLN A 42 8.84 31.14 4.80
C GLN A 42 7.77 32.16 5.23
N GLU A 43 6.70 32.31 4.44
CA GLU A 43 5.47 32.99 4.87
C GLU A 43 4.38 31.96 5.20
N GLU A 44 3.45 32.31 6.10
CA GLU A 44 2.27 31.50 6.42
C GLU A 44 1.42 31.22 5.16
N GLU A 45 1.08 29.95 4.97
CA GLU A 45 0.08 29.38 4.05
C GLU A 45 0.17 29.71 2.52
N GLY A 46 0.72 28.78 1.74
CA GLY A 46 -0.07 28.15 0.67
C GLY A 46 0.32 28.34 -0.81
N ASP A 47 1.13 29.31 -1.23
CA ASP A 47 1.29 29.61 -2.68
C ASP A 47 2.74 29.65 -3.24
N PHE A 48 3.77 29.35 -2.42
CA PHE A 48 5.15 29.37 -2.91
C PHE A 48 5.46 28.32 -4.02
N PRO A 49 4.89 27.09 -4.03
CA PRO A 49 5.19 26.13 -5.10
C PRO A 49 4.75 26.60 -6.48
N LEU A 50 3.55 27.18 -6.56
CA LEU A 50 2.98 27.71 -7.80
C LEU A 50 3.73 28.97 -8.25
N ARG A 51 4.13 29.84 -7.30
CA ARG A 51 4.97 31.01 -7.59
C ARG A 51 6.31 30.61 -8.20
N LEU A 52 7.03 29.69 -7.58
CA LEU A 52 8.33 29.23 -8.06
C LEU A 52 8.22 28.49 -9.40
N GLU A 53 7.15 27.73 -9.63
CA GLU A 53 6.89 27.13 -10.94
C GLU A 53 6.66 28.19 -12.03
N LYS A 54 5.86 29.24 -11.76
CA LYS A 54 5.67 30.36 -12.68
C LYS A 54 7.00 31.07 -12.97
N ALA A 55 7.82 31.28 -11.94
CA ALA A 55 9.15 31.88 -12.08
C ALA A 55 10.07 31.01 -12.96
N ALA A 56 10.15 29.70 -12.70
CA ALA A 56 10.95 28.75 -13.49
C ALA A 56 10.57 28.79 -14.98
N ARG A 57 9.27 28.80 -15.28
CA ARG A 57 8.76 28.88 -16.66
C ARG A 57 9.11 30.21 -17.31
N ARG A 58 8.95 31.32 -16.60
CA ARG A 58 9.25 32.66 -17.12
C ARG A 58 10.74 32.84 -17.41
N LEU A 59 11.60 32.45 -16.47
CA LEU A 59 13.05 32.68 -16.53
C LEU A 59 13.75 31.81 -17.58
N THR A 60 13.19 30.64 -17.90
CA THR A 60 13.72 29.73 -18.93
C THR A 60 13.09 29.96 -20.30
N LYS A 61 12.06 30.80 -20.44
CA LYS A 61 11.35 31.01 -21.72
C LYS A 61 12.16 31.94 -22.62
N GLY A 62 12.55 31.45 -23.80
CA GLY A 62 13.33 32.25 -24.76
C GLY A 62 14.76 32.56 -24.31
N SER A 63 15.29 31.83 -23.33
CA SER A 63 16.67 31.89 -22.87
C SER A 63 17.31 30.49 -22.93
N ASP A 64 18.63 30.43 -22.89
CA ASP A 64 19.38 29.18 -22.76
C ASP A 64 19.46 28.67 -21.31
N ALA A 65 18.86 29.40 -20.37
CA ALA A 65 18.86 29.04 -18.97
C ALA A 65 18.04 27.76 -18.72
N VAL A 66 18.50 26.98 -17.75
CA VAL A 66 17.80 25.80 -17.23
C VAL A 66 17.48 26.05 -15.77
N ALA A 67 16.28 25.66 -15.34
CA ALA A 67 15.87 25.80 -13.95
C ALA A 67 15.57 24.44 -13.32
N LEU A 68 16.05 24.22 -12.10
CA LEU A 68 15.70 23.13 -11.21
C LEU A 68 14.84 23.68 -10.08
N LEU A 69 13.60 23.22 -10.04
CA LEU A 69 12.66 23.50 -8.96
C LEU A 69 12.60 22.29 -8.04
N PHE A 70 13.01 22.47 -6.79
CA PHE A 70 13.08 21.41 -5.79
C PHE A 70 12.04 21.65 -4.69
N PHE A 71 11.39 20.58 -4.26
CA PHE A 71 10.44 20.54 -3.15
C PHE A 71 10.81 19.41 -2.20
N TYR A 72 10.80 19.67 -0.92
CA TYR A 72 11.04 18.69 0.15
C TYR A 72 9.90 18.76 1.14
N TYR A 73 9.31 17.61 1.48
CA TYR A 73 8.16 17.49 2.36
C TYR A 73 8.55 16.65 3.58
N ASP A 74 8.73 17.32 4.72
CA ASP A 74 8.72 16.75 6.07
C ASP A 74 9.50 15.43 6.24
N ASP A 75 10.68 15.33 5.61
CA ASP A 75 11.55 14.14 5.58
C ASP A 75 10.98 12.88 4.89
N ASP A 76 9.75 12.95 4.36
CA ASP A 76 9.05 11.82 3.73
C ASP A 76 9.34 11.72 2.23
N ALA A 77 9.40 12.85 1.53
CA ALA A 77 9.55 12.85 0.08
C ALA A 77 10.15 14.14 -0.47
N PHE A 78 10.70 14.04 -1.69
CA PHE A 78 11.05 15.23 -2.46
C PHE A 78 10.66 15.09 -3.92
N VAL A 79 10.55 16.24 -4.58
CA VAL A 79 10.32 16.34 -6.02
C VAL A 79 11.29 17.34 -6.62
N CYS A 80 12.02 16.93 -7.65
CA CYS A 80 12.86 17.82 -8.44
C CYS A 80 12.30 17.92 -9.87
N ARG A 81 12.11 19.14 -10.37
CA ARG A 81 11.56 19.42 -11.70
C ARG A 81 12.53 20.27 -12.50
N LEU A 82 12.87 19.81 -13.70
CA LEU A 82 13.72 20.54 -14.64
C LEU A 82 12.86 21.27 -15.67
N TYR A 83 13.06 22.58 -15.79
CA TYR A 83 12.43 23.45 -16.76
C TYR A 83 13.45 23.94 -17.79
N ARG A 84 13.04 23.91 -19.06
CA ARG A 84 13.82 24.41 -20.20
C ARG A 84 12.85 25.01 -21.22
N ASN A 85 13.18 26.17 -21.78
CA ASN A 85 12.33 26.88 -22.74
C ASN A 85 10.87 27.07 -22.26
N GLY A 86 10.69 27.40 -20.98
CA GLY A 86 9.39 27.63 -20.35
C GLY A 86 8.50 26.40 -20.15
N ARG A 87 9.03 25.19 -20.37
CA ARG A 87 8.32 23.92 -20.21
C ARG A 87 9.04 23.00 -19.24
N ARG A 88 8.27 22.16 -18.53
CA ARG A 88 8.82 21.07 -17.70
C ARG A 88 9.37 19.98 -18.62
N ALA A 89 10.69 19.87 -18.69
CA ALA A 89 11.37 18.90 -19.54
C ALA A 89 11.50 17.54 -18.86
N ALA A 90 11.81 17.51 -17.57
CA ALA A 90 11.89 16.30 -16.76
C ALA A 90 11.45 16.56 -15.31
N SER A 91 11.16 15.48 -14.60
CA SER A 91 10.97 15.48 -13.16
C SER A 91 11.49 14.18 -12.58
N CYS A 92 11.85 14.19 -11.31
CA CYS A 92 11.96 12.99 -10.50
C CYS A 92 11.27 13.20 -9.16
N HIS A 93 10.57 12.16 -8.72
CA HIS A 93 10.10 12.01 -7.36
C HIS A 93 11.03 11.06 -6.61
N SER A 94 11.12 11.16 -5.28
CA SER A 94 12.00 10.33 -4.47
C SER A 94 11.74 8.82 -4.62
N ASP A 95 10.55 8.41 -5.03
CA ASP A 95 10.08 7.03 -5.25
C ASP A 95 10.07 6.58 -6.73
N GLU A 96 10.25 7.50 -7.68
CA GLU A 96 10.16 7.22 -9.12
C GLU A 96 11.51 6.94 -9.80
N SER A 97 11.44 6.60 -11.10
CA SER A 97 12.62 6.51 -11.97
C SER A 97 13.20 7.89 -12.31
N TRP A 98 14.50 8.05 -12.07
CA TRP A 98 15.20 9.32 -12.35
C TRP A 98 15.84 9.36 -13.74
N ALA A 99 15.57 8.36 -14.59
CA ALA A 99 16.24 8.19 -15.88
C ALA A 99 16.05 9.38 -16.83
N LYS A 100 14.85 9.99 -16.84
CA LYS A 100 14.55 11.13 -17.72
C LYS A 100 15.31 12.38 -17.28
N LEU A 101 15.36 12.65 -15.97
CA LEU A 101 16.13 13.77 -15.42
C LEU A 101 17.63 13.58 -15.69
N GLY A 102 18.15 12.37 -15.50
CA GLY A 102 19.56 12.05 -15.76
C GLY A 102 19.98 12.36 -17.21
N LYS A 103 19.16 11.99 -18.20
CA LYS A 103 19.43 12.32 -19.61
C LYS A 103 19.45 13.83 -19.88
N GLN A 104 18.53 14.58 -19.28
CA GLN A 104 18.48 16.04 -19.45
C GLN A 104 19.68 16.75 -18.81
N LEU A 105 20.16 16.24 -17.67
CA LEU A 105 21.36 16.77 -17.02
C LEU A 105 22.63 16.39 -17.77
N ASP A 106 22.72 15.18 -18.32
CA ASP A 106 23.81 14.77 -19.21
C ASP A 106 23.93 15.71 -20.42
N GLU A 107 22.80 16.06 -21.06
CA GLU A 107 22.75 17.05 -22.14
C GLU A 107 23.18 18.45 -21.69
N LEU A 108 22.79 18.87 -20.48
CA LEU A 108 23.16 20.17 -19.91
C LEU A 108 24.67 20.28 -19.64
N PHE A 109 25.26 19.23 -19.07
CA PHE A 109 26.67 19.22 -18.65
C PHE A 109 27.63 18.72 -19.74
N GLY A 110 27.11 18.13 -20.82
CA GLY A 110 27.92 17.58 -21.90
C GLY A 110 28.67 16.29 -21.51
N ASP A 111 28.15 15.52 -20.55
CA ASP A 111 28.74 14.24 -20.12
C ASP A 111 27.68 13.16 -19.84
N THR A 112 28.06 12.05 -19.18
CA THR A 112 27.16 10.91 -18.89
C THR A 112 27.02 10.60 -17.40
N SER A 113 27.48 11.52 -16.55
CA SER A 113 27.63 11.29 -15.11
C SER A 113 26.26 11.18 -14.44
N ALA A 114 25.29 11.99 -14.84
CA ALA A 114 23.97 12.01 -14.21
C ALA A 114 23.17 10.75 -14.53
N SER A 115 23.12 10.31 -15.79
CA SER A 115 22.46 9.02 -16.11
C SER A 115 23.17 7.82 -15.47
N LYS A 116 24.49 7.89 -15.20
CA LYS A 116 25.21 6.83 -14.49
C LYS A 116 24.87 6.83 -13.00
N ALA A 117 24.81 8.00 -12.36
CA ALA A 117 24.47 8.15 -10.95
C ALA A 117 23.02 7.75 -10.68
N PHE A 118 22.07 8.29 -11.45
CA PHE A 118 20.64 8.14 -11.19
C PHE A 118 20.09 6.74 -11.44
N ARG A 119 20.84 5.86 -12.13
CA ARG A 119 20.56 4.41 -12.15
C ARG A 119 20.65 3.75 -10.76
N TYR A 120 21.28 4.41 -9.80
CA TYR A 120 21.45 3.95 -8.42
C TYR A 120 20.50 4.65 -7.43
N ALA A 121 19.63 5.57 -7.87
CA ALA A 121 18.70 6.27 -6.99
C ALA A 121 17.77 5.30 -6.23
N SER A 122 17.25 4.27 -6.91
CA SER A 122 16.44 3.21 -6.30
C SER A 122 17.22 2.25 -5.39
N ARG A 123 18.55 2.42 -5.28
CA ARG A 123 19.41 1.62 -4.40
C ARG A 123 19.83 2.38 -3.16
N CYS A 124 19.51 3.66 -3.05
CA CYS A 124 19.88 4.49 -1.91
C CYS A 124 19.07 4.11 -0.66
N SER A 125 19.69 3.97 0.52
CA SER A 125 19.06 3.50 1.77
C SER A 125 18.17 4.50 2.46
N SER A 126 18.28 5.78 2.14
CA SER A 126 17.49 6.82 2.77
C SER A 126 17.21 7.99 1.83
N LEU A 127 16.31 8.87 2.24
CA LEU A 127 16.00 10.09 1.50
C LEU A 127 17.20 11.04 1.45
N GLU A 128 18.00 11.08 2.52
CA GLU A 128 19.24 11.86 2.60
C GLU A 128 20.30 11.33 1.64
N GLU A 129 20.47 10.01 1.52
CA GLU A 129 21.42 9.44 0.55
C GLU A 129 20.95 9.71 -0.90
N LYS A 130 19.64 9.68 -1.15
CA LYS A 130 19.05 10.10 -2.44
C LYS A 130 19.31 11.58 -2.72
N LEU A 131 19.11 12.44 -1.72
CA LEU A 131 19.35 13.88 -1.84
C LEU A 131 20.82 14.16 -2.09
N ALA A 132 21.74 13.56 -1.34
CA ALA A 132 23.18 13.69 -1.56
C ALA A 132 23.58 13.23 -2.98
N LEU A 133 23.03 12.10 -3.47
CA LEU A 133 23.25 11.65 -4.84
C LEU A 133 22.77 12.67 -5.87
N LEU A 134 21.60 13.29 -5.65
CA LEU A 134 21.04 14.33 -6.51
C LEU A 134 21.89 15.60 -6.50
N GLU A 135 22.19 16.14 -5.31
CA GLU A 135 22.96 17.37 -5.11
C GLU A 135 24.38 17.26 -5.66
N GLU A 136 25.10 16.17 -5.40
CA GLU A 136 26.45 15.94 -5.94
C GLU A 136 26.45 15.72 -7.46
N THR A 137 25.39 15.14 -8.02
CA THR A 137 25.29 14.96 -9.47
C THR A 137 25.05 16.30 -10.19
N VAL A 138 24.23 17.15 -9.59
CA VAL A 138 23.89 18.49 -10.09
C VAL A 138 25.03 19.49 -9.82
N GLY A 139 25.75 19.33 -8.71
CA GLY A 139 26.71 20.31 -8.20
C GLY A 139 26.03 21.53 -7.58
N ALA A 140 24.91 21.32 -6.88
CA ALA A 140 24.19 22.40 -6.20
C ALA A 140 23.54 21.90 -4.92
N ALA A 141 23.54 22.73 -3.88
CA ALA A 141 22.66 22.55 -2.74
C ALA A 141 21.23 22.85 -3.20
N LEU A 142 20.39 21.81 -3.23
CA LEU A 142 18.96 21.91 -3.56
C LEU A 142 18.13 22.09 -2.28
N TYR A 143 18.68 21.68 -1.15
CA TYR A 143 18.16 21.90 0.18
C TYR A 143 19.02 22.93 0.91
N ASP A 144 18.44 24.11 1.18
CA ASP A 144 19.07 25.21 1.93
C ASP A 144 18.00 25.80 2.86
N VAL A 145 18.33 25.92 4.15
CA VAL A 145 17.42 26.42 5.18
C VAL A 145 17.64 27.95 5.31
N PRO A 146 16.61 28.80 5.17
CA PRO A 146 16.77 30.26 5.19
C PRO A 146 17.50 30.78 6.43
N GLU A 147 17.32 30.11 7.57
CA GLU A 147 17.88 30.46 8.88
C GLU A 147 19.38 30.11 9.03
N GLU A 148 19.98 29.36 8.10
CA GLU A 148 21.41 29.05 8.14
C GLU A 148 22.26 30.21 7.58
N ASP A 149 23.17 30.72 8.42
CA ASP A 149 24.06 31.85 8.11
C ASP A 149 25.03 31.57 6.95
N ALA A 150 25.39 30.30 6.74
CA ALA A 150 26.31 29.88 5.69
C ALA A 150 25.63 28.85 4.77
N PRO A 151 25.32 29.20 3.51
CA PRO A 151 24.68 28.27 2.59
C PRO A 151 25.61 27.10 2.26
N ARG A 152 25.03 25.91 2.13
CA ARG A 152 25.76 24.68 1.79
C ARG A 152 26.41 24.80 0.40
N VAL A 153 27.67 24.38 0.30
CA VAL A 153 28.39 24.24 -0.98
C VAL A 153 28.52 22.77 -1.31
N VAL A 154 27.94 22.37 -2.45
CA VAL A 154 27.98 21.00 -2.94
C VAL A 154 28.78 20.96 -4.24
N LEU A 155 29.89 20.23 -4.21
CA LEU A 155 30.72 20.01 -5.38
C LEU A 155 30.11 18.95 -6.29
N ARG A 156 30.17 19.19 -7.60
CA ARG A 156 29.81 18.17 -8.58
C ARG A 156 30.84 17.04 -8.53
N CYS A 157 30.48 15.89 -7.97
CA CYS A 157 31.39 14.75 -7.80
C CYS A 157 30.63 13.41 -7.77
N ASP A 158 31.32 12.33 -7.38
CA ASP A 158 30.78 10.97 -7.37
C ASP A 158 30.87 10.29 -5.99
N ALA A 159 31.01 11.05 -4.91
CA ALA A 159 31.26 10.51 -3.57
C ALA A 159 30.06 9.69 -3.07
N ALA A 160 28.85 10.23 -3.12
CA ALA A 160 27.59 9.54 -2.82
C ALA A 160 27.40 8.32 -3.73
N LEU A 161 27.67 8.44 -5.03
CA LEU A 161 27.60 7.31 -5.96
C LEU A 161 28.59 6.19 -5.58
N ARG A 162 29.82 6.55 -5.18
CA ARG A 162 30.83 5.59 -4.72
C ARG A 162 30.40 4.92 -3.41
N ALA A 163 29.82 5.66 -2.48
CA ALA A 163 29.27 5.11 -1.23
C ALA A 163 28.15 4.10 -1.51
N VAL A 164 27.15 4.47 -2.33
CA VAL A 164 26.05 3.57 -2.73
C VAL A 164 26.59 2.31 -3.42
N LYS A 165 27.55 2.45 -4.34
CA LYS A 165 28.18 1.31 -5.02
C LYS A 165 28.97 0.41 -4.07
N ALA A 166 29.71 1.00 -3.12
CA ALA A 166 30.48 0.26 -2.13
C ALA A 166 29.53 -0.56 -1.24
N ARG A 167 28.46 0.06 -0.71
CA ARG A 167 27.42 -0.62 0.06
C ARG A 167 26.78 -1.76 -0.75
N GLU A 168 26.35 -1.51 -1.98
CA GLU A 168 25.80 -2.55 -2.86
C GLU A 168 26.80 -3.68 -3.14
N SER A 169 28.10 -3.38 -3.27
CA SER A 169 29.13 -4.40 -3.43
C SER A 169 29.29 -5.25 -2.17
N MET A 170 29.27 -4.64 -0.99
CA MET A 170 29.31 -5.36 0.29
C MET A 170 28.09 -6.25 0.47
N LEU A 171 26.89 -5.72 0.23
CA LEU A 171 25.63 -6.45 0.32
C LEU A 171 25.57 -7.66 -0.63
N ARG A 172 26.08 -7.52 -1.86
CA ARG A 172 26.17 -8.63 -2.83
C ARG A 172 27.13 -9.73 -2.40
N LYS A 173 28.19 -9.38 -1.67
CA LYS A 173 29.19 -10.34 -1.16
C LYS A 173 28.74 -11.00 0.14
N ARG A 174 27.71 -10.47 0.81
CA ARG A 174 27.18 -11.04 2.04
C ARG A 174 26.66 -12.45 1.76
N PRO A 175 27.08 -13.48 2.52
CA PRO A 175 26.56 -14.82 2.37
C PRO A 175 25.05 -14.83 2.55
N LYS A 176 24.34 -15.46 1.61
CA LYS A 176 22.90 -15.66 1.74
C LYS A 176 22.65 -16.66 2.86
N GLN A 177 21.79 -16.29 3.81
CA GLN A 177 21.29 -17.21 4.85
C GLN A 177 20.05 -17.98 4.38
N PHE A 178 19.43 -17.56 3.29
CA PHE A 178 18.21 -18.12 2.72
C PHE A 178 18.30 -18.21 1.20
N VAL A 179 17.59 -19.16 0.63
CA VAL A 179 17.40 -19.36 -0.80
C VAL A 179 15.92 -19.53 -1.10
N LEU A 180 15.52 -19.24 -2.35
CA LEU A 180 14.20 -19.59 -2.83
C LEU A 180 14.29 -20.86 -3.65
N THR A 181 13.46 -21.83 -3.30
CA THR A 181 13.31 -23.09 -4.01
C THR A 181 11.96 -23.07 -4.71
N GLU A 182 11.97 -23.11 -6.04
CA GLU A 182 10.73 -23.23 -6.81
C GLU A 182 10.17 -24.65 -6.60
N LEU A 183 8.89 -24.71 -6.25
CA LEU A 183 8.21 -25.98 -6.00
C LEU A 183 7.46 -26.44 -7.24
N ALA A 184 7.56 -27.74 -7.52
CA ALA A 184 6.64 -28.39 -8.47
C ALA A 184 5.21 -28.37 -7.92
N GLU A 185 4.20 -28.31 -8.79
CA GLU A 185 2.78 -28.15 -8.44
C GLU A 185 2.31 -29.19 -7.41
N GLU A 186 2.83 -30.42 -7.48
CA GLU A 186 2.49 -31.50 -6.55
C GLU A 186 2.94 -31.21 -5.11
N SER A 187 4.00 -30.41 -4.96
CA SER A 187 4.60 -30.01 -3.69
C SER A 187 4.10 -28.64 -3.20
N TRP A 188 3.17 -28.01 -3.91
CA TRP A 188 2.60 -26.74 -3.45
C TRP A 188 1.85 -26.93 -2.12
N PRO A 189 1.78 -25.90 -1.27
CA PRO A 189 0.87 -25.89 -0.13
C PRO A 189 -0.57 -26.14 -0.58
N GLU A 190 -1.34 -26.83 0.24
CA GLU A 190 -2.73 -27.18 -0.10
C GLU A 190 -3.56 -25.92 -0.35
N GLU A 191 -3.31 -24.83 0.36
CA GLU A 191 -3.97 -23.53 0.15
C GLU A 191 -3.75 -23.00 -1.28
N MET A 192 -2.54 -23.19 -1.83
CA MET A 192 -2.23 -22.80 -3.21
C MET A 192 -2.84 -23.74 -4.24
N LYS A 193 -2.87 -25.05 -3.96
CA LYS A 193 -3.54 -26.03 -4.84
C LYS A 193 -5.05 -25.79 -4.91
N ILE A 194 -5.66 -25.46 -3.77
CA ILE A 194 -7.07 -25.11 -3.69
C ILE A 194 -7.32 -23.81 -4.45
N THR A 195 -6.52 -22.77 -4.21
CA THR A 195 -6.59 -21.50 -4.95
C THR A 195 -6.52 -21.73 -6.46
N GLN A 196 -5.56 -22.53 -6.92
CA GLN A 196 -5.42 -22.90 -8.34
C GLN A 196 -6.64 -23.68 -8.85
N THR A 197 -7.20 -24.59 -8.07
CA THR A 197 -8.39 -25.37 -8.42
C THR A 197 -9.62 -24.49 -8.54
N VAL A 198 -9.82 -23.55 -7.61
CA VAL A 198 -10.94 -22.60 -7.66
C VAL A 198 -10.84 -21.74 -8.92
N PHE A 199 -9.65 -21.20 -9.24
CA PHE A 199 -9.49 -20.44 -10.47
C PHE A 199 -9.74 -21.27 -11.73
N ARG A 200 -9.27 -22.53 -11.77
CA ARG A 200 -9.61 -23.47 -12.85
C ARG A 200 -11.11 -23.70 -12.99
N LEU A 201 -11.84 -23.84 -11.88
CA LEU A 201 -13.30 -24.07 -11.87
C LEU A 201 -14.09 -22.81 -12.26
N LEU A 202 -13.57 -21.62 -11.93
CA LEU A 202 -14.14 -20.34 -12.37
C LEU A 202 -13.85 -20.07 -13.86
N ARG A 203 -12.84 -20.73 -14.45
CA ARG A 203 -12.40 -20.52 -15.84
C ARG A 203 -13.49 -20.56 -16.91
N PRO A 204 -14.45 -21.49 -16.90
CA PRO A 204 -15.54 -21.48 -17.86
C PRO A 204 -16.43 -20.23 -17.75
N GLN A 205 -16.57 -19.67 -16.53
CA GLN A 205 -17.34 -18.46 -16.29
C GLN A 205 -16.60 -17.19 -16.77
N TRP A 206 -15.26 -17.24 -16.96
CA TRP A 206 -14.44 -16.12 -17.48
C TRP A 206 -14.84 -15.65 -18.88
N ARG A 207 -15.54 -16.48 -19.68
CA ARG A 207 -16.03 -16.05 -21.00
C ARG A 207 -17.18 -15.05 -20.89
N HIS A 208 -17.82 -14.98 -19.73
CA HIS A 208 -19.04 -14.20 -19.49
C HIS A 208 -18.88 -13.15 -18.38
N CYS A 209 -17.84 -13.26 -17.55
CA CYS A 209 -17.56 -12.40 -16.39
C CYS A 209 -16.27 -11.58 -16.60
N GLU A 210 -16.23 -10.33 -16.11
CA GLU A 210 -14.99 -9.53 -16.06
C GLU A 210 -14.30 -9.76 -14.71
N LEU A 211 -13.14 -10.42 -14.72
CA LEU A 211 -12.36 -10.70 -13.50
C LEU A 211 -11.64 -9.46 -12.95
N SER A 212 -11.57 -8.36 -13.71
CA SER A 212 -10.94 -7.10 -13.26
C SER A 212 -11.49 -6.64 -11.90
N THR A 213 -12.74 -6.93 -11.58
CA THR A 213 -13.35 -6.58 -10.29
C THR A 213 -12.89 -7.45 -9.11
N LEU A 214 -12.56 -8.72 -9.39
CA LEU A 214 -11.89 -9.62 -8.44
C LEU A 214 -10.41 -9.23 -8.22
N LEU A 215 -9.86 -8.32 -9.00
CA LEU A 215 -8.41 -8.02 -9.00
C LEU A 215 -8.10 -6.57 -8.61
N TYR A 216 -9.06 -5.66 -8.81
CA TYR A 216 -8.95 -4.25 -8.45
C TYR A 216 -9.77 -3.81 -7.24
N HIS A 217 -10.64 -4.66 -6.69
CA HIS A 217 -11.22 -4.35 -5.39
C HIS A 217 -10.09 -4.43 -4.36
N PRO A 218 -9.92 -3.49 -3.42
CA PRO A 218 -8.88 -3.55 -2.39
C PRO A 218 -9.05 -4.72 -1.40
N ASP A 219 -10.01 -5.62 -1.65
CA ASP A 219 -10.42 -6.67 -0.71
C ASP A 219 -10.92 -7.98 -1.39
N PRO A 220 -10.36 -8.45 -2.52
CA PRO A 220 -10.82 -9.67 -3.17
C PRO A 220 -10.03 -10.84 -2.59
N ARG A 221 -10.09 -10.99 -1.27
CA ARG A 221 -9.40 -12.11 -0.61
C ARG A 221 -10.24 -13.36 -0.84
N PRO A 222 -9.64 -14.52 -1.15
CA PRO A 222 -10.33 -15.78 -0.90
C PRO A 222 -10.78 -15.79 0.55
N TYR A 223 -12.10 -15.87 0.77
CA TYR A 223 -12.60 -16.05 2.12
C TYR A 223 -12.48 -17.54 2.44
N MET A 224 -11.38 -17.89 3.11
CA MET A 224 -11.37 -19.12 3.92
C MET A 224 -12.39 -18.91 5.02
N VAL A 225 -13.36 -19.81 5.08
CA VAL A 225 -14.40 -19.77 6.09
C VAL A 225 -13.79 -20.21 7.44
N PRO A 226 -13.59 -19.31 8.42
CA PRO A 226 -12.91 -19.69 9.67
C PRO A 226 -13.64 -20.82 10.40
N GLY A 227 -12.92 -21.88 10.78
CA GLY A 227 -13.51 -23.09 11.36
C GLY A 227 -13.90 -24.18 10.35
N ASP A 228 -13.86 -23.89 9.06
CA ASP A 228 -13.97 -24.85 7.96
C ASP A 228 -12.82 -24.60 6.97
N MET A 229 -11.70 -25.29 7.22
CA MET A 229 -10.49 -25.18 6.39
C MET A 229 -10.71 -25.70 4.96
N GLY A 230 -11.85 -26.32 4.68
CA GLY A 230 -12.22 -26.87 3.39
C GLY A 230 -13.09 -25.94 2.55
N LEU A 231 -13.83 -24.99 3.11
CA LEU A 231 -14.79 -24.18 2.35
C LEU A 231 -14.20 -22.83 1.93
N PHE A 232 -14.21 -22.58 0.62
CA PHE A 232 -13.72 -21.38 -0.03
C PHE A 232 -14.85 -20.67 -0.75
N ALA A 233 -14.89 -19.35 -0.60
CA ALA A 233 -15.99 -18.54 -1.09
C ALA A 233 -15.46 -17.33 -1.88
N TYR A 234 -15.92 -17.19 -3.13
CA TYR A 234 -15.44 -16.17 -4.08
C TYR A 234 -16.60 -15.39 -4.71
N PRO A 235 -16.77 -14.11 -4.37
CA PRO A 235 -17.78 -13.25 -4.99
C PRO A 235 -17.37 -12.83 -6.41
N TYR A 236 -18.27 -12.86 -7.39
CA TYR A 236 -17.98 -12.44 -8.77
C TYR A 236 -19.22 -11.87 -9.50
N ILE A 237 -19.02 -11.34 -10.72
CA ILE A 237 -20.03 -10.59 -11.50
C ILE A 237 -20.16 -11.18 -12.90
N ASP A 238 -21.37 -11.41 -13.37
CA ASP A 238 -21.66 -11.72 -14.78
C ASP A 238 -21.83 -10.39 -15.55
N PHE A 239 -20.80 -9.93 -16.27
CA PHE A 239 -20.82 -8.62 -16.92
C PHE A 239 -20.46 -8.66 -18.42
N HIS A 240 -21.32 -8.04 -19.22
CA HIS A 240 -21.08 -7.62 -20.60
C HIS A 240 -21.46 -6.14 -20.74
N PRO A 241 -20.52 -5.18 -20.77
CA PRO A 241 -20.90 -3.79 -20.94
C PRO A 241 -21.45 -3.58 -22.36
N PRO A 242 -22.62 -2.94 -22.53
CA PRO A 242 -22.80 -2.13 -23.73
C PRO A 242 -21.76 -1.01 -23.70
N TYR A 243 -21.10 -0.74 -24.83
CA TYR A 243 -19.91 0.10 -25.04
C TYR A 243 -19.91 1.56 -24.49
N ASN A 244 -20.80 1.98 -23.60
CA ASN A 244 -20.99 3.37 -23.16
C ASN A 244 -21.34 3.54 -21.66
N VAL A 245 -20.92 2.64 -20.76
CA VAL A 245 -21.05 2.87 -19.31
C VAL A 245 -19.81 3.60 -18.79
N ASP A 246 -20.02 4.66 -18.01
CA ASP A 246 -18.97 5.49 -17.43
C ASP A 246 -18.11 4.64 -16.46
N LYS A 247 -16.77 4.71 -16.59
CA LYS A 247 -15.80 3.90 -15.80
C LYS A 247 -15.81 4.21 -14.30
N SER A 248 -16.65 5.14 -13.85
CA SER A 248 -16.81 5.55 -12.46
C SER A 248 -17.81 4.69 -11.66
N CYS A 249 -18.48 3.74 -12.32
CA CYS A 249 -19.34 2.77 -11.64
C CYS A 249 -18.53 1.48 -11.41
N GLU A 250 -18.09 1.24 -10.17
CA GLU A 250 -17.52 -0.04 -9.78
C GLU A 250 -18.57 -1.14 -10.04
N PRO A 251 -18.25 -2.19 -10.83
CA PRO A 251 -19.15 -3.31 -10.97
C PRO A 251 -19.23 -4.04 -9.61
N PHE A 252 -20.43 -4.46 -9.19
CA PHE A 252 -20.64 -5.08 -7.86
C PHE A 252 -20.91 -6.58 -7.94
N PRO A 253 -20.31 -7.43 -7.08
CA PRO A 253 -20.52 -8.89 -7.06
C PRO A 253 -21.99 -9.31 -7.04
N GLU A 254 -22.41 -10.11 -8.02
CA GLU A 254 -23.78 -10.61 -8.17
C GLU A 254 -23.93 -12.07 -7.73
N PHE A 255 -22.84 -12.81 -7.79
CA PHE A 255 -22.80 -14.25 -7.54
C PHE A 255 -21.76 -14.58 -6.48
N LEU A 256 -21.95 -15.71 -5.84
CA LEU A 256 -20.98 -16.31 -4.95
C LEU A 256 -20.64 -17.72 -5.42
N PHE A 257 -19.40 -17.94 -5.80
CA PHE A 257 -18.85 -19.27 -6.01
C PHE A 257 -18.41 -19.87 -4.66
N LEU A 258 -18.95 -21.04 -4.33
CA LEU A 258 -18.57 -21.85 -3.18
C LEU A 258 -17.83 -23.09 -3.67
N TYR A 259 -16.70 -23.38 -3.05
CA TYR A 259 -15.90 -24.59 -3.30
C TYR A 259 -15.52 -25.26 -1.98
N ASN A 260 -15.88 -26.52 -1.84
CA ASN A 260 -15.47 -27.36 -0.72
C ASN A 260 -14.28 -28.24 -1.16
N ALA A 261 -13.10 -27.94 -0.65
CA ALA A 261 -11.85 -28.64 -0.92
C ALA A 261 -11.81 -30.08 -0.38
N GLU A 262 -12.57 -30.39 0.66
CA GLU A 262 -12.61 -31.75 1.23
C GLU A 262 -13.39 -32.73 0.34
N THR A 263 -14.48 -32.24 -0.27
CA THR A 263 -15.39 -33.05 -1.10
C THR A 263 -15.19 -32.83 -2.60
N GLY A 264 -14.53 -31.74 -2.99
CA GLY A 264 -14.44 -31.26 -4.37
C GLY A 264 -15.75 -30.66 -4.90
N ALA A 265 -16.80 -30.58 -4.07
CA ALA A 265 -18.08 -30.01 -4.47
C ALA A 265 -17.95 -28.50 -4.70
N HIS A 266 -18.60 -27.99 -5.73
CA HIS A 266 -18.70 -26.55 -5.97
C HIS A 266 -20.10 -26.19 -6.43
N GLN A 267 -20.48 -24.95 -6.15
CA GLN A 267 -21.74 -24.38 -6.60
C GLN A 267 -21.62 -22.88 -6.75
N THR A 268 -22.58 -22.29 -7.46
CA THR A 268 -22.74 -20.85 -7.57
C THR A 268 -24.07 -20.48 -6.95
N LEU A 269 -24.04 -19.57 -5.99
CA LEU A 269 -25.22 -18.95 -5.40
C LEU A 269 -25.46 -17.58 -6.05
N GLY A 270 -26.74 -17.20 -6.19
CA GLY A 270 -27.16 -15.94 -6.79
C GLY A 270 -28.03 -16.13 -8.05
N PRO A 271 -28.38 -15.04 -8.75
CA PRO A 271 -27.96 -13.66 -8.47
C PRO A 271 -28.59 -13.13 -7.18
N PHE A 272 -27.80 -12.48 -6.33
CA PHE A 272 -28.33 -11.84 -5.12
C PHE A 272 -29.05 -10.53 -5.47
N ALA A 273 -30.07 -10.18 -4.68
CA ALA A 273 -30.79 -8.91 -4.83
C ALA A 273 -29.97 -7.69 -4.36
N ASN A 274 -29.07 -7.93 -3.40
CA ASN A 274 -28.22 -6.98 -2.71
C ASN A 274 -26.74 -7.30 -2.99
N HIS A 275 -25.84 -6.32 -2.91
CA HIS A 275 -24.42 -6.57 -3.23
C HIS A 275 -23.75 -7.37 -2.13
N VAL A 276 -23.09 -8.47 -2.46
CA VAL A 276 -22.30 -9.24 -1.50
C VAL A 276 -20.95 -8.56 -1.29
N ARG A 277 -20.66 -8.15 -0.06
CA ARG A 277 -19.39 -7.50 0.27
C ARG A 277 -18.34 -8.50 0.71
N ARG A 278 -18.64 -9.33 1.71
CA ARG A 278 -17.66 -10.28 2.26
C ARG A 278 -18.34 -11.52 2.90
N ILE A 279 -17.55 -12.56 3.20
CA ILE A 279 -18.03 -13.85 3.71
C ILE A 279 -17.26 -14.20 4.98
N ILE A 280 -17.98 -14.62 6.01
CA ILE A 280 -17.55 -14.40 7.39
C ILE A 280 -17.20 -15.70 8.10
N ARG A 281 -18.04 -16.74 7.98
CA ARG A 281 -17.85 -18.00 8.71
C ARG A 281 -18.91 -19.05 8.35
N ARG A 282 -18.65 -20.29 8.76
CA ARG A 282 -19.67 -21.31 8.96
C ARG A 282 -20.20 -21.17 10.38
N THR A 283 -21.52 -21.24 10.51
CA THR A 283 -22.19 -21.53 11.77
C THR A 283 -21.74 -22.93 12.28
N LYS A 284 -22.03 -23.26 13.54
CA LYS A 284 -21.96 -24.61 14.10
C LYS A 284 -22.79 -25.59 13.27
N SER A 285 -23.89 -25.14 12.65
CA SER A 285 -24.68 -25.94 11.71
C SER A 285 -24.01 -26.16 10.34
N GLY A 286 -22.94 -25.43 10.02
CA GLY A 286 -22.25 -25.51 8.74
C GLY A 286 -22.82 -24.59 7.64
N ASP A 287 -23.65 -23.63 8.00
CA ASP A 287 -24.25 -22.69 7.06
C ASP A 287 -23.32 -21.46 6.87
N PRO A 288 -23.01 -21.01 5.62
CA PRO A 288 -22.19 -19.82 5.40
C PRO A 288 -22.91 -18.52 5.76
N VAL A 289 -22.20 -17.62 6.44
CA VAL A 289 -22.68 -16.25 6.74
C VAL A 289 -22.00 -15.21 5.85
N MET A 290 -22.81 -14.34 5.26
CA MET A 290 -22.40 -13.35 4.27
C MET A 290 -22.86 -11.94 4.68
N LEU A 291 -22.03 -10.94 4.40
CA LEU A 291 -22.42 -9.54 4.48
C LEU A 291 -22.87 -9.08 3.10
N SER A 292 -24.10 -8.57 3.00
CA SER A 292 -24.57 -7.82 1.84
C SER A 292 -24.81 -6.35 2.19
N ASP A 293 -24.52 -5.44 1.26
CA ASP A 293 -24.97 -4.06 1.41
C ASP A 293 -26.43 -3.92 0.99
N GLY A 294 -27.11 -2.93 1.56
CA GLY A 294 -28.48 -2.61 1.18
C GLY A 294 -28.53 -1.63 0.01
N LEU A 295 -27.60 -1.66 -0.93
CA LEU A 295 -27.77 -0.85 -2.14
C LEU A 295 -28.56 -1.70 -3.15
N PRO A 296 -29.80 -1.31 -3.50
CA PRO A 296 -30.52 -1.98 -4.56
C PRO A 296 -29.80 -1.76 -5.88
N LYS A 297 -29.86 -2.77 -6.77
CA LYS A 297 -29.35 -2.74 -8.16
C LYS A 297 -29.87 -1.53 -8.95
N VAL A 298 -29.22 -0.37 -8.85
CA VAL A 298 -29.61 0.80 -9.67
C VAL A 298 -28.38 1.31 -10.39
N TYR A 299 -28.32 0.99 -11.68
CA TYR A 299 -27.31 1.51 -12.59
C TYR A 299 -27.38 3.03 -12.64
N ARG A 300 -26.22 3.69 -12.46
CA ARG A 300 -26.08 5.14 -12.62
C ARG A 300 -26.26 5.51 -14.10
N VAL A 301 -27.49 5.77 -14.52
CA VAL A 301 -27.77 6.36 -15.83
C VAL A 301 -27.86 7.87 -15.67
N ARG A 302 -26.85 8.59 -16.17
CA ARG A 302 -26.88 10.04 -16.42
C ARG A 302 -27.43 10.86 -15.22
N SER A 303 -26.66 10.88 -14.13
CA SER A 303 -26.79 11.83 -13.02
C SER A 303 -28.13 11.88 -12.25
N ARG A 304 -28.92 10.80 -12.26
CA ARG A 304 -29.99 10.59 -11.26
C ARG A 304 -29.70 9.35 -10.42
N GLU A 305 -29.44 9.57 -9.13
CA GLU A 305 -29.51 8.51 -8.13
C GLU A 305 -30.98 8.21 -7.84
N LEU A 306 -31.38 6.97 -8.09
CA LEU A 306 -32.73 6.46 -7.80
C LEU A 306 -32.60 5.15 -7.01
N GLY A 307 -31.84 5.17 -5.91
CA GLY A 307 -31.77 4.07 -4.96
C GLY A 307 -32.59 4.40 -3.71
N LEU A 308 -33.50 3.51 -3.33
CA LEU A 308 -34.02 3.51 -1.96
C LEU A 308 -32.84 3.14 -1.03
N PRO A 309 -32.62 3.83 0.10
CA PRO A 309 -31.63 3.39 1.06
C PRO A 309 -32.12 2.08 1.69
N VAL A 310 -31.60 0.94 1.25
CA VAL A 310 -31.73 -0.30 2.01
C VAL A 310 -30.54 -0.36 2.97
N LEU A 311 -30.79 -0.79 4.19
CA LEU A 311 -29.75 -0.91 5.20
C LEU A 311 -28.85 -2.12 4.87
N PRO A 312 -27.54 -2.07 5.16
CA PRO A 312 -26.69 -3.25 5.08
C PRO A 312 -27.29 -4.41 5.88
N ALA A 313 -27.16 -5.61 5.34
CA ALA A 313 -27.71 -6.82 5.93
C ALA A 313 -26.64 -7.92 6.03
N VAL A 314 -26.50 -8.50 7.21
CA VAL A 314 -25.76 -9.75 7.40
C VAL A 314 -26.76 -10.88 7.24
N THR A 315 -26.46 -11.84 6.35
CA THR A 315 -27.38 -12.91 5.99
C THR A 315 -26.66 -14.24 6.12
N CYS A 316 -27.27 -15.17 6.85
CA CYS A 316 -26.83 -16.56 6.84
C CYS A 316 -27.60 -17.32 5.76
N LEU A 317 -26.86 -18.04 4.93
CA LEU A 317 -27.41 -18.90 3.89
C LEU A 317 -27.22 -20.35 4.27
N GLY A 318 -28.21 -21.19 3.99
CA GLY A 318 -28.05 -22.63 3.94
C GLY A 318 -27.12 -23.03 2.80
N GLU A 319 -26.60 -24.24 2.83
CA GLU A 319 -25.83 -24.81 1.71
C GLU A 319 -26.61 -24.77 0.38
N ASP A 320 -27.93 -24.81 0.40
CA ASP A 320 -28.79 -24.70 -0.79
C ASP A 320 -29.04 -23.25 -1.25
N GLY A 321 -28.40 -22.27 -0.60
CA GLY A 321 -28.59 -20.84 -0.84
C GLY A 321 -29.85 -20.24 -0.20
N THR A 322 -30.61 -21.01 0.58
CA THR A 322 -31.79 -20.49 1.29
C THR A 322 -31.38 -19.57 2.43
N VAL A 323 -32.08 -18.44 2.61
CA VAL A 323 -31.80 -17.56 3.75
C VAL A 323 -32.27 -18.22 5.05
N ARG A 324 -31.35 -18.46 5.98
CA ARG A 324 -31.63 -18.96 7.34
C ARG A 324 -32.13 -17.84 8.25
N TRP A 325 -31.37 -16.75 8.25
CA TRP A 325 -31.68 -15.53 8.98
C TRP A 325 -31.03 -14.34 8.27
N SER A 326 -31.57 -13.15 8.52
CA SER A 326 -31.01 -11.89 8.06
C SER A 326 -31.08 -10.86 9.18
N PHE A 327 -30.00 -10.12 9.36
CA PHE A 327 -29.84 -9.07 10.36
C PHE A 327 -29.53 -7.76 9.65
N SER A 328 -30.43 -6.78 9.76
CA SER A 328 -30.22 -5.43 9.23
C SER A 328 -29.64 -4.51 10.30
N THR A 329 -28.77 -3.58 9.89
CA THR A 329 -28.11 -2.64 10.80
C THR A 329 -28.24 -1.20 10.33
N GLU A 330 -28.38 -0.25 11.26
CA GLU A 330 -28.40 1.18 10.96
C GLU A 330 -27.04 1.77 10.53
N VAL A 331 -25.95 1.02 10.72
CA VAL A 331 -24.60 1.49 10.36
C VAL A 331 -24.11 0.89 9.04
N SER A 332 -23.34 1.67 8.29
CA SER A 332 -22.56 1.19 7.15
C SER A 332 -21.38 0.38 7.65
N VAL A 333 -21.42 -0.94 7.50
CA VAL A 333 -20.39 -1.86 8.00
C VAL A 333 -19.09 -1.68 7.20
N GLY A 334 -18.02 -1.28 7.89
CA GLY A 334 -16.68 -1.07 7.32
C GLY A 334 -15.71 -2.21 7.64
N SER A 335 -15.85 -2.83 8.81
CA SER A 335 -15.12 -4.04 9.16
C SER A 335 -16.03 -5.02 9.90
N PHE A 336 -15.65 -6.29 9.86
CA PHE A 336 -16.36 -7.33 10.59
C PHE A 336 -15.36 -8.46 10.88
N HIS A 337 -15.67 -9.22 11.91
CA HIS A 337 -14.85 -10.32 12.41
C HIS A 337 -15.78 -11.42 12.93
N ALA A 338 -15.34 -12.68 12.91
CA ALA A 338 -16.05 -13.75 13.59
C ALA A 338 -15.11 -14.54 14.50
N ALA A 339 -15.41 -14.50 15.79
CA ALA A 339 -14.60 -15.15 16.81
C ALA A 339 -14.87 -16.67 16.83
N PRO A 340 -13.88 -17.50 17.21
CA PRO A 340 -13.96 -18.97 17.29
C PRO A 340 -15.22 -19.55 17.95
N ASP A 341 -15.85 -18.80 18.85
CA ASP A 341 -17.05 -19.16 19.60
C ASP A 341 -18.36 -19.08 18.80
N GLY A 342 -18.32 -18.53 17.58
CA GLY A 342 -19.49 -18.35 16.70
C GLY A 342 -20.12 -16.96 16.79
N VAL A 343 -19.52 -16.03 17.54
CA VAL A 343 -19.98 -14.63 17.58
C VAL A 343 -19.46 -13.88 16.36
N ILE A 344 -20.36 -13.20 15.66
CA ILE A 344 -20.04 -12.30 14.56
C ILE A 344 -20.04 -10.87 15.11
N THR A 345 -18.92 -10.18 14.98
CA THR A 345 -18.75 -8.78 15.39
C THR A 345 -18.69 -7.89 14.16
N LEU A 346 -19.57 -6.91 14.09
CA LEU A 346 -19.67 -5.92 13.03
C LEU A 346 -19.16 -4.58 13.58
N PHE A 347 -18.43 -3.84 12.76
CA PHE A 347 -18.12 -2.44 13.02
C PHE A 347 -18.58 -1.61 11.83
N GLY A 348 -19.35 -0.57 12.11
CA GLY A 348 -19.84 0.32 11.07
C GLY A 348 -20.00 1.75 11.52
N ARG A 349 -20.15 2.63 10.54
CA ARG A 349 -20.37 4.07 10.73
C ARG A 349 -21.71 4.50 10.14
N ALA A 350 -22.39 5.39 10.83
CA ALA A 350 -23.56 6.07 10.31
C ALA A 350 -23.16 7.33 9.54
N ALA A 351 -24.10 7.90 8.78
CA ALA A 351 -23.88 9.09 7.97
C ALA A 351 -23.53 10.36 8.78
N ASN A 352 -23.83 10.36 10.09
CA ASN A 352 -23.49 11.45 11.01
C ASN A 352 -22.13 11.24 11.70
N ASP A 353 -21.29 10.33 11.20
CA ASP A 353 -20.00 9.92 11.78
C ASP A 353 -20.04 9.20 13.14
N SER A 354 -21.22 8.93 13.70
CA SER A 354 -21.31 7.96 14.81
C SER A 354 -20.91 6.57 14.34
N ALA A 355 -20.38 5.76 15.24
CA ALA A 355 -19.99 4.38 14.93
C ALA A 355 -20.66 3.39 15.90
N ALA A 356 -20.75 2.14 15.51
CA ALA A 356 -21.23 1.07 16.38
C ALA A 356 -20.43 -0.20 16.18
N ILE A 357 -20.21 -0.92 17.28
CA ILE A 357 -19.81 -2.32 17.28
C ILE A 357 -21.04 -3.15 17.64
N ILE A 358 -21.42 -4.10 16.79
CA ILE A 358 -22.60 -4.94 16.97
C ILE A 358 -22.14 -6.40 16.98
N GLN A 359 -22.43 -7.12 18.05
CA GLN A 359 -22.20 -8.56 18.14
C GLN A 359 -23.52 -9.29 17.90
N ILE A 360 -23.52 -10.23 16.96
CA ILE A 360 -24.66 -11.09 16.64
C ILE A 360 -24.26 -12.55 16.82
N ASP A 361 -25.22 -13.38 17.20
CA ASP A 361 -25.06 -14.81 17.26
C ASP A 361 -25.04 -15.39 15.84
N GLY A 362 -23.99 -16.14 15.49
CA GLY A 362 -23.84 -16.70 14.16
C GLY A 362 -24.91 -17.74 13.79
N GLU A 363 -25.50 -18.45 14.75
CA GLU A 363 -26.50 -19.49 14.45
C GLU A 363 -27.88 -18.90 14.19
N THR A 364 -28.27 -17.91 14.98
CA THR A 364 -29.64 -17.40 15.05
C THR A 364 -29.81 -16.05 14.39
N GLY A 365 -28.72 -15.28 14.22
CA GLY A 365 -28.78 -13.89 13.78
C GLY A 365 -29.28 -12.93 14.86
N GLU A 366 -29.47 -13.39 16.10
CA GLU A 366 -29.92 -12.54 17.20
C GLU A 366 -28.81 -11.59 17.63
N MET A 367 -29.18 -10.33 17.88
CA MET A 367 -28.25 -9.35 18.44
C MET A 367 -27.91 -9.73 19.88
N LEU A 368 -26.62 -9.95 20.13
CA LEU A 368 -26.11 -10.24 21.46
C LEU A 368 -25.82 -8.95 22.22
N ARG A 369 -25.07 -8.03 21.60
CA ARG A 369 -24.59 -6.79 22.22
C ARG A 369 -24.39 -5.70 21.18
N THR A 370 -24.46 -4.45 21.62
CA THR A 370 -24.07 -3.29 20.82
C THR A 370 -23.33 -2.29 21.70
N ARG A 371 -22.33 -1.63 21.13
CA ARG A 371 -21.67 -0.45 21.70
C ARG A 371 -21.69 0.66 20.68
N HIS A 372 -22.29 1.77 21.04
CA HIS A 372 -22.32 2.98 20.21
C HIS A 372 -21.18 3.92 20.61
N PHE A 373 -20.60 4.57 19.60
CA PHE A 373 -19.60 5.62 19.74
C PHE A 373 -20.18 6.91 19.17
N PRO A 374 -20.06 8.03 19.89
CA PRO A 374 -20.60 9.29 19.44
C PRO A 374 -19.71 9.87 18.31
N PRO A 375 -20.25 10.72 17.43
CA PRO A 375 -19.51 11.28 16.28
C PRO A 375 -18.19 11.96 16.65
N GLU A 376 -18.10 12.54 17.84
CA GLU A 376 -16.93 13.26 18.35
C GLU A 376 -15.71 12.35 18.50
N GLU A 377 -15.91 11.05 18.75
CA GLU A 377 -14.80 10.09 18.84
C GLU A 377 -14.21 9.72 17.47
N ARG A 378 -14.94 9.97 16.37
CA ARG A 378 -14.52 9.68 14.99
C ARG A 378 -13.87 8.30 14.84
N MET A 379 -14.54 7.28 15.35
CA MET A 379 -14.05 5.90 15.25
C MET A 379 -14.02 5.46 13.79
N ARG A 380 -12.89 4.95 13.31
CA ARG A 380 -12.68 4.70 11.87
C ARG A 380 -12.45 3.24 11.51
N GLU A 381 -11.72 2.51 12.34
CA GLU A 381 -11.32 1.14 12.05
C GLU A 381 -11.43 0.27 13.30
N MET A 382 -11.69 -1.02 13.07
CA MET A 382 -11.69 -2.07 14.09
C MET A 382 -11.07 -3.33 13.50
N ILE A 383 -10.20 -3.97 14.28
CA ILE A 383 -9.68 -5.31 14.03
C ILE A 383 -9.77 -6.14 15.31
N TYR A 384 -9.88 -7.46 15.17
CA TYR A 384 -9.72 -8.38 16.29
C TYR A 384 -8.27 -8.83 16.40
N ALA A 385 -7.66 -8.57 17.55
CA ALA A 385 -6.30 -8.99 17.87
C ALA A 385 -6.34 -10.32 18.61
N GLU A 386 -6.30 -11.43 17.86
CA GLU A 386 -6.31 -12.79 18.42
C GLU A 386 -5.26 -13.01 19.54
N PRO A 387 -4.01 -12.51 19.44
CA PRO A 387 -2.98 -12.72 20.46
C PRO A 387 -3.32 -12.18 21.86
N ILE A 388 -4.17 -11.15 21.92
CA ILE A 388 -4.63 -10.55 23.18
C ILE A 388 -6.13 -10.77 23.44
N GLY A 389 -6.82 -11.48 22.55
CA GLY A 389 -8.25 -11.79 22.66
C GLY A 389 -9.15 -10.56 22.75
N ALA A 390 -8.81 -9.46 22.06
CA ALA A 390 -9.47 -8.17 22.20
C ALA A 390 -9.73 -7.50 20.85
N LEU A 391 -10.71 -6.60 20.81
CA LEU A 391 -10.95 -5.71 19.67
C LEU A 391 -10.12 -4.45 19.85
N VAL A 392 -9.41 -4.05 18.79
CA VAL A 392 -8.64 -2.81 18.76
C VAL A 392 -9.30 -1.87 17.77
N CYS A 393 -9.68 -0.69 18.24
CA CYS A 393 -10.34 0.35 17.46
C CYS A 393 -9.47 1.60 17.40
N ARG A 394 -9.52 2.33 16.27
CA ARG A 394 -8.83 3.60 16.11
C ARG A 394 -9.80 4.79 16.13
N SER A 395 -9.47 5.80 16.92
CA SER A 395 -10.14 7.11 16.93
C SER A 395 -9.33 8.12 16.11
N ASP A 396 -9.92 8.67 15.04
CA ASP A 396 -9.29 9.74 14.25
C ASP A 396 -9.31 11.10 14.98
N ALA A 397 -10.20 11.26 15.96
CA ALA A 397 -10.31 12.51 16.71
C ALA A 397 -9.14 12.68 17.68
N SER A 398 -8.69 11.58 18.28
CA SER A 398 -7.63 11.57 19.30
C SER A 398 -6.31 10.96 18.81
N GLY A 399 -6.34 10.18 17.73
CA GLY A 399 -5.22 9.34 17.29
C GLY A 399 -5.03 8.07 18.11
N GLU A 400 -5.79 7.91 19.21
CA GLU A 400 -5.65 6.82 20.17
C GLU A 400 -6.19 5.49 19.63
N LEU A 401 -5.63 4.39 20.18
CA LEU A 401 -6.19 3.06 20.02
C LEU A 401 -6.97 2.66 21.28
N VAL A 402 -8.22 2.28 21.08
CA VAL A 402 -9.13 1.81 22.14
C VAL A 402 -9.18 0.29 22.08
N VAL A 403 -8.84 -0.37 23.18
CA VAL A 403 -8.89 -1.83 23.31
C VAL A 403 -10.13 -2.22 24.10
N LEU A 404 -10.93 -3.09 23.49
CA LEU A 404 -12.20 -3.58 24.03
C LEU A 404 -12.13 -5.08 24.25
N ASP A 405 -12.68 -5.54 25.36
CA ASP A 405 -12.83 -6.98 25.61
C ASP A 405 -14.04 -7.58 24.85
N GLY A 406 -14.26 -8.89 25.03
CA GLY A 406 -15.41 -9.58 24.46
C GLY A 406 -16.78 -9.09 24.99
N SER A 407 -16.82 -8.32 26.07
CA SER A 407 -18.01 -7.63 26.58
C SER A 407 -18.22 -6.23 25.99
N LEU A 408 -17.34 -5.83 25.06
CA LEU A 408 -17.29 -4.48 24.49
C LEU A 408 -16.97 -3.41 25.53
N GLU A 409 -16.41 -3.77 26.68
CA GLU A 409 -15.98 -2.81 27.70
C GLU A 409 -14.58 -2.32 27.40
N GLU A 410 -14.32 -1.03 27.66
CA GLU A 410 -12.99 -0.47 27.46
C GLU A 410 -12.05 -0.99 28.56
N VAL A 411 -11.09 -1.81 28.16
CA VAL A 411 -10.08 -2.35 29.10
C VAL A 411 -8.82 -1.50 29.11
N ARG A 412 -8.56 -0.79 28.01
CA ARG A 412 -7.36 0.03 27.84
C ARG A 412 -7.53 1.04 26.71
N ARG A 413 -6.87 2.18 26.87
CA ARG A 413 -6.69 3.19 25.83
C ARG A 413 -5.21 3.50 25.70
N MET A 414 -4.70 3.44 24.47
CA MET A 414 -3.31 3.71 24.15
C MET A 414 -3.18 5.11 23.56
N PRO A 415 -2.10 5.84 23.88
CA PRO A 415 -1.87 7.17 23.35
C PRO A 415 -1.76 7.15 21.82
N ASP A 416 -1.88 8.33 21.20
CA ASP A 416 -1.66 8.49 19.76
C ASP A 416 -0.30 7.92 19.36
N SER A 417 -0.35 6.87 18.55
CA SER A 417 0.81 6.14 18.07
C SER A 417 1.26 6.64 16.70
N GLY A 418 0.50 7.53 16.05
CA GLY A 418 0.74 7.99 14.68
C GLY A 418 0.57 6.88 13.63
N PHE A 419 -0.12 5.79 13.97
CA PHE A 419 -0.52 4.74 13.02
C PHE A 419 -1.74 5.20 12.26
N SER A 420 -1.71 5.07 10.93
CA SER A 420 -2.78 5.56 10.04
C SER A 420 -3.88 4.53 9.78
N CYS A 421 -3.63 3.28 10.15
CA CYS A 421 -4.59 2.20 10.11
C CYS A 421 -4.19 1.08 11.08
N VAL A 422 -5.13 0.18 11.37
CA VAL A 422 -4.86 -1.06 12.10
C VAL A 422 -4.84 -2.22 11.10
N SER A 423 -3.65 -2.58 10.60
CA SER A 423 -3.49 -3.53 9.47
C SER A 423 -3.22 -4.97 9.89
N GLU A 424 -2.11 -5.24 10.58
CA GLU A 424 -1.65 -6.61 10.84
C GLU A 424 -0.97 -6.76 12.20
N PHE A 425 -1.11 -7.94 12.82
CA PHE A 425 -0.51 -8.27 14.10
C PHE A 425 0.61 -9.30 13.96
N HIS A 426 1.68 -9.10 14.72
CA HIS A 426 2.71 -10.08 14.97
C HIS A 426 2.90 -10.24 16.47
N GLY A 427 2.37 -11.33 17.04
CA GLY A 427 2.26 -11.48 18.49
C GLY A 427 1.46 -10.32 19.09
N ASN A 428 2.01 -9.66 20.10
CA ASN A 428 1.36 -8.49 20.72
C ASN A 428 1.63 -7.17 19.99
N CYS A 429 2.31 -7.19 18.83
CA CYS A 429 2.68 -5.98 18.11
C CYS A 429 1.76 -5.74 16.92
N LEU A 430 1.22 -4.52 16.82
CA LEU A 430 0.62 -4.00 15.59
C LEU A 430 1.72 -3.41 14.71
N TRP A 431 1.71 -3.67 13.41
CA TRP A 431 2.61 -3.01 12.46
C TRP A 431 1.85 -2.48 11.24
N ASP A 432 2.32 -1.36 10.69
CA ASP A 432 1.68 -0.64 9.58
C ASP A 432 2.33 -1.03 8.24
N LEU A 433 1.52 -1.54 7.32
CA LEU A 433 1.93 -1.88 5.94
C LEU A 433 2.05 -0.65 5.03
N TYR A 434 1.44 0.48 5.40
CA TYR A 434 1.30 1.65 4.52
C TYR A 434 2.39 2.70 4.73
N TYR A 435 3.28 2.52 5.71
CA TYR A 435 4.39 3.45 5.90
C TYR A 435 5.47 3.22 4.83
N SER A 436 5.83 4.31 4.14
CA SER A 436 6.87 4.31 3.11
C SER A 436 8.23 3.93 3.70
N PRO A 437 9.09 3.17 2.98
CA PRO A 437 10.47 2.88 3.43
C PRO A 437 11.23 4.16 3.78
N PRO A 438 12.11 4.14 4.81
CA PRO A 438 13.01 3.01 5.06
C PRO A 438 12.89 2.35 6.44
N SER A 439 11.77 2.46 7.16
CA SER A 439 11.64 1.83 8.49
C SER A 439 10.31 1.12 8.68
N ILE A 440 10.30 0.12 9.54
CA ILE A 440 9.07 -0.57 9.98
C ILE A 440 8.74 -0.09 11.38
N ARG A 441 7.50 0.34 11.56
CA ARG A 441 6.98 0.77 12.85
C ARG A 441 6.13 -0.33 13.47
N PHE A 442 6.42 -0.62 14.73
CA PHE A 442 5.68 -1.56 15.57
C PHE A 442 5.10 -0.80 16.76
N LEU A 443 3.87 -1.12 17.13
CA LEU A 443 3.24 -0.70 18.37
C LEU A 443 3.02 -1.94 19.23
N ASP A 444 3.68 -2.00 20.39
CA ASP A 444 3.46 -3.06 21.36
C ASP A 444 2.14 -2.79 22.11
N LEU A 445 1.17 -3.70 21.97
CA LEU A 445 -0.13 -3.58 22.60
C LEU A 445 -0.08 -3.84 24.11
N SER A 446 1.00 -4.40 24.65
CA SER A 446 1.15 -4.73 26.06
C SER A 446 1.47 -3.51 26.94
N ASP A 447 2.17 -2.51 26.40
CA ASP A 447 2.53 -1.27 27.12
C ASP A 447 2.29 0.02 26.31
N GLY A 448 1.90 -0.08 25.04
CA GLY A 448 1.63 1.06 24.15
C GLY A 448 2.91 1.69 23.57
N SER A 449 4.07 1.06 23.73
CA SER A 449 5.33 1.57 23.20
C SER A 449 5.42 1.44 21.69
N VAL A 450 5.96 2.47 21.05
CA VAL A 450 6.22 2.47 19.60
C VAL A 450 7.71 2.25 19.35
N HIS A 451 8.00 1.24 18.56
CA HIS A 451 9.35 0.92 18.10
C HIS A 451 9.44 1.14 16.59
N SER A 452 10.58 1.67 16.13
CA SER A 452 10.87 1.78 14.70
C SER A 452 12.18 1.08 14.39
N THR A 453 12.15 0.20 13.39
CA THR A 453 13.30 -0.58 12.94
C THR A 453 13.70 -0.10 11.55
N PRO A 454 14.83 0.61 11.40
CA PRO A 454 15.31 1.03 10.09
C PRO A 454 15.82 -0.16 9.27
N LEU A 455 15.45 -0.23 8.00
CA LEU A 455 15.92 -1.24 7.07
C LEU A 455 17.25 -0.80 6.44
N GLU A 456 18.23 -1.70 6.38
CA GLU A 456 19.57 -1.44 5.82
C GLU A 456 19.53 -1.03 4.33
N ILE A 457 18.47 -1.42 3.63
CA ILE A 457 18.15 -1.03 2.25
C ILE A 457 16.66 -0.68 2.14
N PRO A 458 16.24 0.16 1.18
CA PRO A 458 14.82 0.45 1.04
C PRO A 458 14.15 -0.76 0.37
N ASP A 459 13.15 -1.33 1.02
CA ASP A 459 12.22 -2.28 0.42
C ASP A 459 10.85 -2.05 1.04
N PHE A 460 9.79 -2.45 0.33
CA PHE A 460 8.42 -2.45 0.82
C PHE A 460 8.21 -3.69 1.69
N PRO A 461 7.98 -3.54 3.00
CA PRO A 461 7.68 -4.67 3.86
C PRO A 461 6.42 -5.39 3.38
N THR A 462 6.44 -6.72 3.37
CA THR A 462 5.29 -7.53 2.96
C THR A 462 4.81 -8.46 4.06
N ASN A 463 5.68 -8.82 5.01
CA ASN A 463 5.33 -9.70 6.12
C ASN A 463 6.37 -9.64 7.25
N VAL A 464 5.97 -9.99 8.47
CA VAL A 464 6.85 -10.21 9.62
C VAL A 464 6.67 -11.64 10.13
N LEU A 465 7.72 -12.45 10.01
CA LEU A 465 7.72 -13.86 10.37
C LEU A 465 7.62 -14.07 11.89
N PRO A 466 7.08 -15.22 12.36
CA PRO A 466 6.96 -15.59 13.78
C PRO A 466 8.21 -15.41 14.64
N ASP A 467 9.39 -15.42 14.03
CA ASP A 467 10.68 -15.21 14.73
C ASP A 467 11.23 -13.79 14.60
N GLY A 468 10.41 -12.82 14.22
CA GLY A 468 10.75 -11.40 14.13
C GLY A 468 11.49 -11.01 12.86
N ARG A 469 11.80 -11.95 11.96
CA ARG A 469 12.38 -11.63 10.65
C ARG A 469 11.36 -10.88 9.79
N ILE A 470 11.86 -9.96 8.98
CA ILE A 470 11.03 -9.12 8.11
C ILE A 470 11.25 -9.56 6.66
N LEU A 471 10.15 -9.73 5.93
CA LEU A 471 10.16 -9.91 4.48
C LEU A 471 9.85 -8.57 3.81
N GLY A 472 10.64 -8.21 2.81
CA GLY A 472 10.39 -7.03 1.99
C GLY A 472 10.62 -7.31 0.51
N VAL A 473 9.96 -6.53 -0.33
CA VAL A 473 10.11 -6.57 -1.80
C VAL A 473 10.54 -5.22 -2.33
N ASN A 474 11.33 -5.22 -3.40
CA ASN A 474 11.68 -3.95 -4.06
C ASN A 474 10.47 -3.38 -4.82
N GLY A 475 10.55 -2.13 -5.30
CA GLY A 475 9.46 -1.49 -6.04
C GLY A 475 9.05 -2.17 -7.36
N LYS A 476 9.89 -3.06 -7.91
CA LYS A 476 9.51 -3.93 -9.05
C LYS A 476 8.83 -5.22 -8.63
N GLN A 477 8.93 -5.57 -7.35
CA GLN A 477 8.50 -6.82 -6.75
C GLN A 477 9.14 -8.06 -7.40
N ASP A 478 10.28 -7.94 -8.07
CA ASP A 478 11.03 -9.05 -8.70
C ASP A 478 12.09 -9.66 -7.76
N ARG A 479 12.13 -9.16 -6.53
CA ARG A 479 13.18 -9.47 -5.57
C ARG A 479 12.65 -9.44 -4.14
N LEU A 480 12.82 -10.57 -3.47
CA LEU A 480 12.63 -10.71 -2.04
C LEU A 480 13.92 -10.34 -1.31
N THR A 481 13.77 -9.54 -0.26
CA THR A 481 14.79 -9.29 0.74
C THR A 481 14.31 -9.82 2.09
N VAL A 482 15.18 -10.53 2.78
CA VAL A 482 14.94 -11.00 4.15
C VAL A 482 15.82 -10.17 5.08
N PHE A 483 15.21 -9.56 6.08
CA PHE A 483 15.89 -8.82 7.13
C PHE A 483 15.76 -9.56 8.47
N ASP A 484 16.75 -9.37 9.34
CA ASP A 484 16.59 -9.73 10.75
C ASP A 484 15.70 -8.72 11.50
N GLN A 485 15.42 -9.00 12.77
CA GLN A 485 14.59 -8.14 13.63
C GLN A 485 15.12 -6.72 13.81
N ASN A 486 16.40 -6.46 13.49
CA ASN A 486 17.03 -5.15 13.56
C ASN A 486 17.03 -4.43 12.20
N GLY A 487 16.37 -5.00 11.18
CA GLY A 487 16.34 -4.45 9.83
C GLY A 487 17.64 -4.64 9.05
N THR A 488 18.54 -5.52 9.49
CA THR A 488 19.76 -5.86 8.75
C THR A 488 19.46 -6.90 7.68
N MET A 489 19.92 -6.67 6.44
CA MET A 489 19.69 -7.57 5.32
C MET A 489 20.46 -8.89 5.51
N VAL A 490 19.76 -10.01 5.69
CA VAL A 490 20.38 -11.33 5.83
C VAL A 490 20.39 -12.13 4.52
N SER A 491 19.43 -11.88 3.63
CA SER A 491 19.36 -12.53 2.32
C SER A 491 18.68 -11.67 1.26
N ARG A 492 19.04 -11.92 -0.01
CA ARG A 492 18.41 -11.34 -1.19
C ARG A 492 18.21 -12.41 -2.25
N CYS A 493 16.97 -12.62 -2.65
CA CYS A 493 16.55 -13.65 -3.58
C CYS A 493 15.78 -13.00 -4.73
N SER A 494 16.15 -13.32 -5.97
CA SER A 494 15.48 -12.81 -7.16
C SER A 494 14.59 -13.89 -7.73
N VAL A 495 13.43 -13.48 -8.25
CA VAL A 495 12.55 -14.35 -9.04
C VAL A 495 12.49 -13.83 -10.48
N PRO A 496 12.21 -14.68 -11.48
CA PRO A 496 12.06 -14.26 -12.88
C PRO A 496 10.92 -13.26 -13.15
N GLY A 497 9.86 -13.29 -12.37
CA GLY A 497 8.62 -12.55 -12.53
C GLY A 497 8.35 -11.58 -11.38
N ARG A 498 7.07 -11.39 -11.06
CA ARG A 498 6.60 -10.48 -10.00
C ARG A 498 6.11 -11.28 -8.79
N LEU A 499 6.63 -10.99 -7.61
CA LEU A 499 6.12 -11.51 -6.34
C LEU A 499 4.78 -10.82 -6.04
N CYS A 500 3.75 -11.62 -5.86
CA CYS A 500 2.39 -11.12 -5.63
C CYS A 500 2.06 -11.06 -4.13
N PHE A 501 2.38 -12.11 -3.38
CA PHE A 501 2.17 -12.17 -1.94
C PHE A 501 3.05 -13.24 -1.30
N SER A 502 3.19 -13.17 0.02
CA SER A 502 3.88 -14.16 0.86
C SER A 502 2.95 -14.64 1.97
N PHE A 503 3.02 -15.91 2.30
CA PHE A 503 2.19 -16.53 3.34
C PHE A 503 2.97 -17.60 4.11
N ILE A 504 2.43 -18.01 5.25
CA ILE A 504 3.01 -19.04 6.12
C ILE A 504 2.02 -20.21 6.16
N SER A 505 2.50 -21.42 5.84
CA SER A 505 1.72 -22.64 5.99
C SER A 505 2.61 -23.74 6.60
N GLY A 506 2.09 -24.46 7.58
CA GLY A 506 2.84 -25.51 8.28
C GLY A 506 4.16 -25.05 8.94
N GLY A 507 4.30 -23.75 9.25
CA GLY A 507 5.54 -23.15 9.76
C GLY A 507 6.61 -22.86 8.70
N GLU A 508 6.33 -23.16 7.43
CA GLU A 508 7.17 -22.80 6.29
C GLU A 508 6.67 -21.50 5.63
N VAL A 509 7.60 -20.79 4.99
CA VAL A 509 7.31 -19.52 4.34
C VAL A 509 7.28 -19.72 2.83
N PHE A 510 6.16 -19.33 2.21
CA PHE A 510 5.93 -19.47 0.79
C PHE A 510 5.70 -18.11 0.14
N LEU A 511 6.07 -18.02 -1.14
CA LEU A 511 5.82 -16.85 -1.98
C LEU A 511 5.20 -17.27 -3.30
N ALA A 512 4.20 -16.51 -3.73
CA ALA A 512 3.61 -16.65 -5.06
C ALA A 512 4.28 -15.67 -6.03
N GLU A 513 4.79 -16.20 -7.14
CA GLU A 513 5.36 -15.47 -8.26
C GLU A 513 4.46 -15.62 -9.50
N MET A 514 4.29 -14.54 -10.25
CA MET A 514 3.64 -14.52 -11.55
C MET A 514 4.64 -14.18 -12.67
N ARG A 515 4.68 -15.00 -13.73
CA ARG A 515 5.56 -14.82 -14.91
C ARG A 515 4.79 -14.47 -16.19
N GLY A 516 5.03 -13.27 -16.73
CA GLY A 516 4.60 -12.89 -18.09
C GLY A 516 3.28 -12.12 -18.19
N LEU A 517 2.97 -11.68 -19.40
CA LEU A 517 1.66 -11.13 -19.80
C LEU A 517 0.69 -12.32 -19.99
N ASP A 518 -0.59 -12.12 -19.69
CA ASP A 518 -1.61 -13.04 -20.17
C ASP A 518 -1.64 -13.07 -21.72
N LYS A 519 -2.40 -14.02 -22.28
CA LYS A 519 -2.61 -14.12 -23.75
C LYS A 519 -3.31 -12.89 -24.37
N TYR A 520 -3.76 -11.94 -23.56
CA TYR A 520 -4.43 -10.71 -23.97
C TYR A 520 -3.51 -9.48 -23.87
N GLY A 521 -2.26 -9.65 -23.42
CA GLY A 521 -1.25 -8.60 -23.38
C GLY A 521 -1.37 -7.65 -22.19
N TRP A 522 -2.06 -8.04 -21.11
CA TRP A 522 -2.17 -7.23 -19.91
C TRP A 522 -1.07 -7.56 -18.89
N LEU A 523 -0.48 -6.50 -18.34
CA LEU A 523 0.45 -6.57 -17.20
C LEU A 523 -0.39 -6.52 -15.93
N CYS A 524 -0.38 -7.63 -15.18
CA CYS A 524 -0.69 -7.67 -13.75
C CYS A 524 -2.16 -7.70 -13.28
N ASP A 525 -3.12 -8.03 -14.14
CA ASP A 525 -4.52 -8.17 -13.69
C ASP A 525 -5.07 -9.58 -13.71
N GLU A 526 -4.27 -10.62 -13.91
CA GLU A 526 -4.82 -11.99 -13.93
C GLU A 526 -3.94 -12.89 -13.06
N LEU A 527 -4.35 -13.07 -11.81
CA LEU A 527 -3.85 -14.15 -10.98
C LEU A 527 -4.29 -15.48 -11.63
N PHE A 528 -3.31 -16.31 -11.99
CA PHE A 528 -3.40 -17.72 -12.40
C PHE A 528 -4.06 -18.03 -13.75
N ASP A 529 -3.44 -17.59 -14.87
CA ASP A 529 -3.38 -18.54 -15.99
C ASP A 529 -2.48 -19.69 -15.53
N GLU A 530 -2.87 -20.95 -15.80
CA GLU A 530 -2.11 -22.16 -15.42
C GLU A 530 -0.65 -22.12 -15.90
N ALA A 531 -0.33 -21.24 -16.85
CA ALA A 531 0.98 -21.11 -17.46
C ALA A 531 1.95 -20.14 -16.76
N SER A 532 1.53 -19.36 -15.75
CA SER A 532 2.36 -18.27 -15.20
C SER A 532 2.52 -18.22 -13.68
N ALA A 533 1.80 -19.05 -12.92
CA ALA A 533 1.91 -19.06 -11.46
C ALA A 533 2.97 -20.04 -10.96
N HIS A 534 3.84 -19.55 -10.08
CA HIS A 534 4.93 -20.32 -9.49
C HIS A 534 4.94 -20.13 -7.97
N VAL A 535 5.10 -21.21 -7.23
CA VAL A 535 5.24 -21.17 -5.77
C VAL A 535 6.69 -21.40 -5.39
N TRP A 536 7.20 -20.53 -4.53
CA TRP A 536 8.54 -20.63 -3.98
C TRP A 536 8.47 -20.88 -2.49
N ARG A 537 9.33 -21.75 -1.99
CA ARG A 537 9.60 -21.88 -0.56
C ARG A 537 10.88 -21.15 -0.19
N LEU A 538 10.85 -20.45 0.93
CA LEU A 538 12.03 -19.81 1.51
C LEU A 538 12.76 -20.82 2.42
N ASP A 539 13.85 -21.37 1.92
CA ASP A 539 14.66 -22.36 2.64
C ASP A 539 15.91 -21.73 3.25
N PRO A 540 16.40 -22.24 4.40
CA PRO A 540 17.74 -21.92 4.87
C PRO A 540 18.78 -22.25 3.80
N ALA A 541 19.71 -21.34 3.55
CA ALA A 541 20.80 -21.60 2.62
C ALA A 541 21.67 -22.75 3.17
N PRO A 542 22.13 -23.68 2.31
CA PRO A 542 23.02 -24.74 2.75
C PRO A 542 24.29 -24.14 3.34
N LYS A 543 24.67 -24.62 4.54
CA LYS A 543 25.92 -24.22 5.19
C LYS A 543 27.08 -24.61 4.26
N LYS A 544 27.87 -23.62 3.85
CA LYS A 544 29.08 -23.82 3.05
C LYS A 544 30.22 -24.36 3.89
#